data_AF-A0A3M1EI51-F1
#
_entry.id   AF-A0A3M1EI51-F1
#
_cell.length_a   1.000
_cell.length_b   1.000
_cell.length_c   1.000
_cell.angle_alpha   90.00
_cell.angle_beta   90.00
_cell.angle_gamma   90.00
#
_symmetry.space_group_name_H-M   'P 1'
#
loop_
_entity.id
_entity.type
_entity.pdbx_description
1 polymer ?
#
loop_
_entity_poly.entity_id
_entity_poly.type
_entity_poly.pdbx_seq_one_letter_code
_entity_poly.pdbx_strand_id
1 'polypeptide(L)' 'MAVLTVSRQLGSRGNEIAAGVAERLSLRFVDREIIHRAANEAGVPQATLTELSYEGQRSFIERVLDI' A
#
# COMPACT_ATOMS: atom_id res chain seq x y z
N MET A 1 9.55 -6.39 -14.40
CA MET A 1 9.50 -5.04 -13.78
C MET A 1 9.65 -5.23 -12.28
N ALA A 2 10.56 -4.53 -11.61
CA ALA A 2 10.77 -4.69 -10.17
C ALA A 2 9.71 -3.92 -9.38
N VAL A 3 9.14 -4.53 -8.35
CA VAL A 3 8.17 -3.92 -7.43
C VAL A 3 8.67 -4.15 -6.02
N LEU A 4 8.76 -3.08 -5.22
CA LEU A 4 9.16 -3.11 -3.82
C LEU A 4 8.00 -2.63 -2.96
N THR A 5 7.49 -3.48 -2.09
CA THR A 5 6.47 -3.12 -1.10
C THR A 5 7.12 -2.90 0.26
N VAL A 6 6.89 -1.74 0.87
CA VAL A 6 7.47 -1.40 2.18
C VAL A 6 6.34 -1.27 3.21
N SER A 7 6.23 -2.27 4.08
CA SER A 7 5.40 -2.18 5.29
C SER A 7 6.10 -1.34 6.34
N ARG A 8 5.34 -0.56 7.12
CA ARG A 8 5.90 0.33 8.15
C ARG A 8 5.00 0.43 9.38
N GLN A 9 5.63 0.67 10.53
CA GLN A 9 4.92 1.12 11.73
C GLN A 9 4.90 2.65 11.81
N LEU A 10 3.92 3.21 12.53
CA LEU A 10 3.91 4.65 12.82
C LEU A 10 5.18 5.04 13.59
N GLY A 11 5.82 6.14 13.21
CA GLY A 11 7.08 6.60 13.82
C GLY A 11 8.36 5.94 13.30
N SER A 12 8.27 4.92 12.45
CA SER A 12 9.45 4.21 11.90
C SER A 12 10.23 4.98 10.83
N ARG A 13 9.72 6.13 10.37
CA ARG A 13 10.24 6.87 9.20
C ARG A 13 10.27 6.04 7.91
N GLY A 14 9.40 5.04 7.82
CA GLY A 14 9.35 4.12 6.69
C GLY A 14 9.03 4.79 5.35
N ASN A 15 8.31 5.91 5.35
CA ASN A 15 8.06 6.69 4.12
C ASN A 15 9.35 7.34 3.60
N GLU A 16 10.15 7.96 4.47
CA GLU A 16 11.41 8.58 4.06
C GLU A 16 12.41 7.53 3.56
N ILE A 17 12.47 6.37 4.23
CA ILE A 17 13.30 5.24 3.80
C ILE A 17 12.86 4.75 2.42
N ALA A 18 11.56 4.51 2.22
CA ALA A 18 11.03 4.03 0.95
C ALA A 18 11.28 5.02 -0.21
N ALA A 19 11.15 6.32 0.05
CA ALA A 19 11.46 7.37 -0.93
C ALA A 19 12.95 7.36 -1.32
N GLY A 20 13.86 7.28 -0.34
CA GLY A 20 15.30 7.22 -0.60
C GLY A 20 15.74 5.93 -1.31
N VAL A 21 15.10 4.80 -1.03
CA VAL A 21 15.33 3.55 -1.77
C VAL A 21 14.85 3.68 -3.22
N ALA A 22 13.66 4.26 -3.43
CA ALA A 22 13.13 4.46 -4.78
C ALA A 22 14.04 5.37 -5.62
N GLU A 23 14.55 6.45 -5.05
CA GLU A 23 15.52 7.34 -5.70
C GLU A 23 16.80 6.59 -6.11
N ARG A 24 17.42 5.85 -5.18
CA ARG A 24 18.66 5.10 -5.45
C ARG A 24 18.50 4.00 -6.49
N LEU A 25 17.32 3.40 -6.58
CA LEU A 25 17.01 2.33 -7.52
C LEU A 25 16.35 2.83 -8.81
N SER A 26 16.18 4.15 -8.97
CA SER A 26 15.45 4.74 -10.10
C SER A 26 14.04 4.15 -10.27
N LEU A 27 13.36 3.89 -9.15
CA LEU A 27 11.99 3.41 -9.11
C LEU A 27 11.03 4.58 -8.88
N ARG A 28 9.81 4.45 -9.39
CA ARG A 28 8.73 5.38 -9.05
C ARG A 28 8.31 5.13 -7.59
N PHE A 29 8.36 6.18 -6.77
CA PHE A 29 7.79 6.16 -5.43
C PHE A 29 6.26 6.31 -5.51
N VAL A 30 5.54 5.45 -4.80
CA VAL A 30 4.08 5.48 -4.68
C VAL A 30 3.74 5.27 -3.21
N ASP A 31 2.95 6.18 -2.64
CA ASP A 31 2.43 6.07 -1.29
C ASP A 31 0.90 5.98 -1.27
N ARG A 32 0.34 5.90 -0.06
CA ARG A 32 -1.11 5.76 0.11
C ARG A 32 -1.88 6.99 -0.39
N GLU A 33 -1.34 8.20 -0.28
CA GLU A 33 -2.04 9.41 -0.73
C GLU A 33 -2.11 9.46 -2.26
N ILE A 34 -1.01 9.11 -2.94
CA ILE A 34 -0.96 9.01 -4.40
C ILE A 34 -1.99 7.98 -4.89
N ILE A 35 -2.08 6.81 -4.24
CA ILE A 35 -3.07 5.77 -4.60
C ILE A 35 -4.49 6.28 -4.38
N HIS A 36 -4.77 6.91 -3.23
CA HIS A 36 -6.11 7.45 -2.92
C HIS A 36 -6.54 8.53 -3.92
N ARG A 37 -5.61 9.41 -4.32
CA ARG A 37 -5.89 10.46 -5.32
C ARG A 37 -6.18 9.86 -6.68
N ALA A 38 -5.34 8.93 -7.15
CA ALA A 38 -5.54 8.26 -8.43
C ALA A 38 -6.87 7.48 -8.47
N ALA A 39 -7.22 6.82 -7.36
CA ALA A 39 -8.50 6.13 -7.21
C ALA A 39 -9.69 7.10 -7.29
N ASN A 40 -9.61 8.25 -6.61
CA ASN A 40 -10.65 9.28 -6.66
C ASN A 40 -10.83 9.85 -8.08
N GLU A 41 -9.72 10.17 -8.75
CA GLU A 41 -9.72 10.64 -10.15
C GLU A 41 -10.30 9.59 -11.11
N ALA A 42 -10.12 8.29 -10.81
CA ALA A 42 -10.69 7.19 -11.57
C ALA A 42 -12.15 6.85 -11.19
N GLY A 43 -12.76 7.57 -10.25
CA GLY A 43 -14.14 7.31 -9.79
C GLY A 43 -14.29 6.05 -8.92
N VAL A 44 -13.19 5.56 -8.35
CA VAL A 44 -13.21 4.39 -7.45
C VAL A 44 -13.72 4.82 -6.06
N PRO A 45 -14.78 4.17 -5.53
CA PRO A 45 -15.26 4.48 -4.18
C PRO A 45 -14.18 4.22 -3.12
N GLN A 46 -14.06 5.14 -2.15
CA GLN A 46 -13.11 5.01 -1.05
C GLN A 46 -13.31 3.74 -0.22
N ALA A 47 -14.56 3.30 -0.06
CA ALA A 47 -14.88 2.04 0.63
C ALA A 47 -14.23 0.83 -0.06
N THR A 48 -14.34 0.73 -1.38
CA THR A 48 -13.73 -0.33 -2.18
C THR A 48 -12.21 -0.33 -2.08
N LEU A 49 -11.59 0.86 -2.10
CA LEU A 49 -10.13 0.99 -1.94
C LEU A 49 -9.66 0.56 -0.55
N THR A 50 -10.49 0.83 0.46
CA THR A 50 -10.24 0.46 1.86
C THR A 50 -10.31 -1.05 2.02
N GLU A 51 -11.37 -1.71 1.52
CA GLU A 51 -11.51 -3.17 1.53
C GLU A 51 -10.30 -3.87 0.91
N LEU A 52 -9.88 -3.47 -0.30
CA LEU A 52 -8.72 -4.03 -1.00
C LEU A 52 -7.39 -3.84 -0.23
N SER A 53 -7.26 -2.75 0.54
CA SER A 53 -6.07 -2.50 1.36
C SER A 53 -5.93 -3.50 2.52
N TYR A 54 -7.05 -4.08 2.98
CA TYR A 54 -7.11 -5.02 4.10
C TYR A 54 -7.16 -6.49 3.66
N GLU A 55 -7.45 -6.80 2.39
CA GLU A 55 -7.51 -8.18 1.88
C GLU A 55 -6.19 -8.96 2.10
N GLY A 56 -5.04 -8.28 2.01
CA GLY A 56 -3.73 -8.87 2.29
C GLY A 56 -3.41 -9.08 3.78
N GLN A 57 -4.27 -8.60 4.68
CA GLN A 57 -4.09 -8.69 6.14
C GLN A 57 -4.95 -9.77 6.80
N ARG A 58 -5.73 -10.56 6.03
CA ARG A 58 -6.46 -11.68 6.63
C ARG A 58 -5.48 -12.62 7.33
N SER A 59 -5.74 -12.87 8.61
CA SER A 59 -4.94 -13.83 9.34
C SER A 59 -5.07 -15.22 8.70
N PHE A 60 -4.08 -16.09 8.91
CA PHE A 60 -4.15 -17.46 8.42
C PHE A 60 -5.46 -18.16 8.86
N ILE A 61 -5.94 -17.84 10.07
CA ILE A 61 -7.18 -18.39 10.64
C ILE A 61 -8.41 -17.93 9.84
N GLU A 62 -8.51 -16.64 9.54
CA GLU A 62 -9.63 -16.08 8.74
C GLU A 62 -9.70 -16.70 7.35
N ARG A 63 -8.54 -16.93 6.70
CA ARG A 63 -8.49 -17.59 5.38
C ARG A 63 -8.90 -19.06 5.41
N VAL A 64 -8.63 -19.78 6.51
CA VAL A 64 -8.97 -21.20 6.65
C VAL A 64 -10.43 -21.39 7.03
N LEU A 65 -11.00 -20.46 7.80
CA LEU A 65 -12.36 -20.54 8.30
C LEU A 65 -13.39 -19.84 7.41
N ASP A 66 -12.95 -19.12 6.37
CA ASP A 66 -13.79 -18.32 5.46
C ASP A 66 -14.70 -17.33 6.20
N ILE A 67 -14.15 -16.75 7.28
CA ILE A 67 -14.77 -15.72 8.14
C ILE A 67 -13.92 -14.45 8.15
#